data_AF-A0A947F875-F1
#
_entry.id   AF-A0A947F875-F1
#
_cell.length_a   1.000
_cell.length_b   1.000
_cell.length_c   1.000
_cell.angle_alpha   90.00
_cell.angle_beta   90.00
_cell.angle_gamma   90.00
#
_symmetry.space_group_name_H-M   'P 1'
#
loop_
_entity.id
_entity.type
_entity.pdbx_description
1 polymer ?
#
loop_
_entity_poly.entity_id
_entity_poly.type
_entity_poly.pdbx_seq_one_letter_code
_entity_poly.pdbx_strand_id
1 'polypeptide(L)'
;VYSAHIDVASLNWWNKLEKQNQDLLKEAMCEAARYQRADNRTKNEARLTMLKDKGMQVEENPDISSFRSQVAELKTIDLYKNPQVQKLLLKVLEATR
;
A
#
# COMPACT_ATOMS: atom_id res chain seq x y z
N VAL A 1 6.15 3.28 1.61
CA VAL A 1 5.73 2.37 0.51
C VAL A 1 4.26 2.62 0.25
N TYR A 2 3.90 3.02 -0.97
CA TYR A 2 2.51 3.10 -1.44
C TYR A 2 2.27 1.92 -2.38
N SER A 3 2.13 0.75 -1.77
CA SER A 3 1.65 -0.50 -2.35
C SER A 3 1.36 -1.36 -1.13
N ALA A 4 0.08 -1.42 -0.75
CA ALA A 4 -0.33 -2.09 0.47
C ALA A 4 -0.52 -3.58 0.18
N HIS A 5 -0.08 -4.42 1.12
CA HIS A 5 -0.52 -5.80 1.18
C HIS A 5 -1.75 -5.87 2.06
N ILE A 6 -2.67 -6.79 1.74
CA ILE A 6 -3.82 -7.08 2.59
C ILE A 6 -3.48 -8.28 3.47
N ASP A 7 -3.61 -8.10 4.78
CA ASP A 7 -3.46 -9.18 5.74
C ASP A 7 -4.82 -9.87 5.89
N VAL A 8 -4.94 -11.08 5.37
CA VAL A 8 -6.23 -11.76 5.21
C VAL A 8 -6.18 -13.22 5.63
N ALA A 9 -7.34 -13.75 6.01
CA ALA A 9 -7.56 -15.16 6.30
C ALA A 9 -8.84 -15.65 5.61
N SER A 10 -8.99 -16.96 5.47
CA SER A 10 -10.24 -17.56 5.00
C SER A 10 -11.39 -17.18 5.92
N LEU A 11 -12.45 -16.59 5.37
CA LEU A 11 -13.62 -16.18 6.14
C LEU A 11 -14.30 -17.37 6.81
N ASN A 12 -14.34 -18.53 6.14
CA ASN A 12 -14.93 -19.76 6.68
C ASN A 12 -14.18 -20.28 7.90
N TRP A 13 -12.85 -20.19 7.90
CA TRP A 13 -12.04 -20.56 9.06
C TRP A 13 -12.17 -19.51 10.16
N TRP A 14 -12.09 -18.24 9.81
CA TRP A 14 -12.18 -17.12 10.74
C TRP A 14 -13.46 -17.16 11.58
N ASN A 15 -14.59 -17.44 10.94
CA ASN A 15 -15.90 -17.52 11.60
C ASN A 15 -16.06 -18.71 12.55
N LYS A 16 -15.15 -19.70 12.51
CA LYS A 16 -15.16 -20.84 13.45
C LYS A 16 -14.37 -20.56 14.72
N LEU A 17 -13.60 -19.46 14.77
CA LEU A 17 -12.83 -19.09 15.94
C LEU A 17 -13.72 -18.42 16.99
N GLU A 18 -13.42 -18.68 18.25
CA GLU A 18 -13.97 -17.90 19.35
C GLU A 18 -13.57 -16.42 19.23
N LYS A 19 -14.43 -15.53 19.73
CA LYS A 19 -14.24 -14.08 19.65
C LYS A 19 -12.88 -13.63 20.23
N GLN A 20 -12.48 -14.21 21.35
CA GLN A 20 -11.18 -13.92 21.97
C GLN A 20 -10.01 -14.24 21.04
N ASN A 21 -10.06 -15.36 20.32
CA ASN A 21 -9.01 -15.74 19.37
C ASN A 21 -9.02 -14.85 18.12
N GLN A 22 -10.20 -14.44 17.65
CA GLN A 22 -10.30 -13.46 16.56
C GLN A 22 -9.66 -12.12 16.93
N ASP A 23 -9.90 -11.64 18.16
CA ASP A 23 -9.38 -10.36 18.62
C ASP A 23 -7.87 -10.42 18.83
N LEU A 24 -7.37 -11.51 19.44
CA LEU A 24 -5.93 -11.76 19.59
C LEU A 24 -5.21 -11.77 18.25
N LEU A 25 -5.72 -12.49 17.26
CA LEU A 25 -5.10 -12.58 15.93
C LEU A 25 -5.13 -11.23 15.19
N LYS A 26 -6.21 -10.45 15.34
CA LYS A 26 -6.31 -9.11 14.76
C LYS A 26 -5.28 -8.15 15.36
N GLU A 27 -5.13 -8.16 16.68
CA GLU A 27 -4.17 -7.33 17.39
C GLU A 27 -2.74 -7.68 16.98
N ALA A 28 -2.39 -8.97 17.04
CA ALA A 28 -1.08 -9.47 16.63
C ALA A 28 -0.75 -9.09 15.17
N MET A 29 -1.72 -9.21 14.25
CA MET A 29 -1.51 -8.82 12.86
C MET A 29 -1.32 -7.31 12.69
N CYS A 30 -2.07 -6.50 13.44
CA CYS A 30 -1.91 -5.05 13.44
C CYS A 30 -0.50 -4.64 13.92
N GLU A 31 0.00 -5.28 14.96
CA GLU A 31 1.37 -5.09 15.46
C GLU A 31 2.42 -5.53 14.43
N ALA A 32 2.28 -6.73 13.88
CA ALA A 32 3.17 -7.26 12.85
C ALA A 32 3.23 -6.33 11.62
N ALA A 33 2.08 -5.83 11.15
CA ALA A 33 2.02 -4.90 10.03
C ALA A 33 2.69 -3.55 10.33
N ARG A 34 2.62 -3.06 11.57
CA ARG A 34 3.33 -1.83 12.00
C ARG A 34 4.83 -2.08 12.05
N TYR A 35 5.26 -3.18 12.67
CA TYR A 35 6.65 -3.59 12.75
C TYR A 35 7.28 -3.73 11.36
N GLN A 36 6.62 -4.48 10.46
CA GLN A 36 7.11 -4.72 9.10
C GLN A 36 7.25 -3.43 8.30
N ARG A 37 6.30 -2.49 8.45
CA ARG A 37 6.37 -1.17 7.80
C ARG A 37 7.57 -0.36 8.30
N ALA A 38 7.85 -0.39 9.59
CA ALA A 38 9.02 0.28 10.16
C ALA A 38 10.31 -0.37 9.65
N ASP A 39 10.44 -1.69 9.80
CA ASP A 39 11.60 -2.47 9.36
C ASP A 39 11.92 -2.23 7.88
N ASN A 40 10.91 -2.30 7.01
CA ASN A 40 11.12 -2.04 5.58
C ASN A 40 11.61 -0.62 5.30
N ARG A 41 11.06 0.40 5.98
CA ARG A 41 11.48 1.78 5.77
C ARG A 41 12.93 1.98 6.20
N THR A 42 13.34 1.40 7.33
CA THR A 42 14.73 1.50 7.81
C THR A 42 15.75 0.87 6.86
N LYS A 43 15.33 -0.12 6.05
CA LYS A 43 16.20 -0.83 5.10
C LYS A 43 16.19 -0.25 3.68
N ASN A 44 15.31 0.72 3.38
CA ASN A 44 15.16 1.22 2.01
C ASN A 44 16.40 1.92 1.47
N GLU A 45 17.06 2.74 2.30
CA GLU A 45 18.28 3.44 1.90
C GLU A 45 19.42 2.46 1.60
N ALA A 46 19.63 1.49 2.49
CA ALA A 46 20.63 0.43 2.27
C ALA A 46 20.36 -0.39 1.00
N ARG A 47 19.08 -0.67 0.69
CA ARG A 47 18.70 -1.34 -0.57
C ARG A 47 19.00 -0.47 -1.80
N LEU A 48 18.76 0.84 -1.72
CA LEU A 48 19.10 1.76 -2.81
C LEU A 48 20.62 1.82 -3.04
N THR A 49 21.41 1.95 -1.97
CA THR A 49 22.88 1.92 -2.05
C THR A 49 23.37 0.62 -2.68
N MET A 50 22.86 -0.53 -2.22
CA MET A 50 23.19 -1.84 -2.81
C MET A 50 22.94 -1.89 -4.32
N LEU A 51 21.84 -1.29 -4.82
CA LEU A 51 21.54 -1.26 -6.25
C LEU A 51 22.56 -0.40 -7.02
N LYS A 52 22.90 0.78 -6.49
CA LYS A 52 23.92 1.67 -7.07
C LYS A 52 25.29 0.99 -7.11
N ASP A 53 25.70 0.35 -6.02
CA ASP A 53 26.97 -0.38 -5.91
C ASP A 53 27.07 -1.55 -6.90
N LYS A 54 25.94 -2.15 -7.27
CA LYS A 54 25.83 -3.19 -8.31
C LYS A 54 25.80 -2.63 -9.74
N GLY A 55 26.03 -1.33 -9.91
CA GLY A 55 26.15 -0.66 -11.21
C GLY A 55 24.83 -0.12 -11.76
N MET A 56 23.74 -0.13 -11.00
CA MET A 56 22.48 0.48 -11.44
C MET A 56 22.63 2.00 -11.51
N GLN A 57 22.35 2.57 -12.69
CA GLN A 57 22.21 4.02 -12.85
C GLN A 57 20.82 4.44 -12.37
N VAL A 58 20.74 5.35 -11.41
CA VAL A 58 19.47 5.75 -10.78
C VAL A 58 19.23 7.25 -10.99
N GLU A 59 18.09 7.58 -11.60
CA GLU A 59 17.55 8.95 -11.59
C GLU A 59 16.77 9.16 -10.29
N GLU A 60 17.31 10.01 -9.40
CA GLU A 60 16.73 10.24 -8.07
C GLU A 60 15.69 11.38 -8.06
N ASN A 61 15.67 12.22 -9.09
CA ASN A 61 14.80 13.38 -9.22
C ASN A 61 14.05 13.38 -10.56
N PRO A 62 13.26 12.34 -10.88
CA PRO A 62 12.45 12.35 -12.08
C PRO A 62 11.41 13.48 -12.04
N ASP A 63 10.94 13.94 -13.20
CA ASP A 63 9.89 14.97 -13.29
C ASP A 63 8.52 14.43 -12.86
N ILE A 64 8.32 14.35 -11.54
CA ILE A 64 7.09 13.87 -10.92
C ILE A 64 5.87 14.72 -11.34
N SER A 65 6.06 16.00 -11.66
CA SER A 65 4.96 16.88 -12.06
C SER A 65 4.40 16.48 -13.43
N SER A 66 5.27 16.18 -14.38
CA SER A 66 4.89 15.64 -15.68
C SER A 66 4.21 14.28 -15.53
N PHE A 67 4.76 13.37 -14.72
CA PHE A 67 4.11 12.08 -14.44
C PHE A 67 2.69 12.25 -13.89
N ARG A 68 2.48 13.15 -12.91
CA ARG A 68 1.15 13.45 -12.35
C ARG A 68 0.19 13.97 -13.40
N SER A 69 0.66 14.83 -14.29
CA SER A 69 -0.16 15.40 -15.37
C SER A 69 -0.58 14.33 -16.37
N GLN A 70 0.35 13.44 -16.77
CA GLN A 70 0.09 12.36 -17.72
C GLN A 70 -0.92 11.33 -17.19
N VAL A 71 -0.95 11.08 -15.87
CA VAL A 71 -1.87 10.10 -15.26
C VAL A 71 -3.17 10.71 -14.73
N ALA A 72 -3.37 12.04 -14.86
CA ALA A 72 -4.50 12.75 -14.26
C ALA A 72 -5.86 12.21 -14.71
N GLU A 73 -5.95 11.75 -15.96
CA GLU A 73 -7.17 11.20 -16.56
C GLU A 73 -7.38 9.71 -16.28
N LEU A 74 -6.45 9.01 -15.61
CA LEU A 74 -6.67 7.60 -15.27
C LEU A 74 -7.90 7.39 -14.38
N LYS A 75 -8.30 8.40 -13.60
CA LYS A 75 -9.53 8.39 -12.78
C LYS A 75 -10.83 8.40 -13.60
N THR A 76 -10.78 8.55 -14.93
CA THR A 76 -11.96 8.62 -15.80
C THR A 76 -12.13 7.40 -16.73
N ILE A 77 -11.16 6.48 -16.73
CA ILE A 77 -11.23 5.23 -17.51
C ILE A 77 -12.33 4.30 -16.98
N ASP A 78 -12.70 3.30 -17.78
CA ASP A 78 -13.83 2.39 -17.50
C ASP A 78 -13.79 1.72 -16.12
N LEU A 79 -12.60 1.36 -15.63
CA LEU A 79 -12.43 0.80 -14.28
C LEU A 79 -13.01 1.69 -13.18
N TYR A 80 -12.82 3.01 -13.31
CA TYR A 80 -13.28 4.00 -12.35
C TYR A 80 -14.70 4.49 -12.63
N LYS A 81 -15.32 4.12 -13.75
CA LYS A 81 -16.74 4.44 -14.02
C LYS A 81 -17.71 3.68 -13.09
N ASN A 82 -17.28 2.57 -12.49
CA ASN A 82 -18.10 1.88 -11.49
C ASN A 82 -18.36 2.81 -10.28
N PRO A 83 -19.63 3.07 -9.91
CA PRO A 83 -19.94 4.04 -8.85
C PRO A 83 -19.30 3.72 -7.49
N GLN A 84 -19.12 2.44 -7.15
CA GLN A 84 -18.53 2.03 -5.87
C GLN A 84 -17.01 2.28 -5.86
N VAL A 85 -16.34 1.99 -6.98
CA VAL A 85 -14.90 2.25 -7.15
C VAL A 85 -14.64 3.76 -7.15
N GLN A 86 -15.44 4.54 -7.88
CA GLN A 86 -15.34 6.01 -7.91
C GLN A 86 -15.53 6.60 -6.52
N LYS A 87 -16.54 6.13 -5.79
CA LYS A 87 -16.80 6.57 -4.41
C LYS A 87 -15.63 6.27 -3.49
N LEU A 88 -15.01 5.09 -3.59
CA LEU A 88 -13.83 4.74 -2.80
C LEU A 88 -12.63 5.61 -3.17
N LEU A 89 -12.36 5.83 -4.46
CA LEU A 89 -11.29 6.70 -4.94
C LEU A 89 -11.43 8.11 -4.35
N LEU A 90 -12.61 8.71 -4.46
CA LEU A 90 -12.88 10.06 -3.93
C LEU A 90 -12.68 10.11 -2.40
N LYS A 91 -13.12 9.07 -1.67
CA LYS A 91 -12.90 8.98 -0.23
C LYS A 91 -11.41 8.93 0.13
N VAL A 92 -10.60 8.19 -0.62
CA VAL A 92 -9.15 8.12 -0.40
C VAL A 92 -8.50 9.48 -0.69
N LEU A 93 -8.85 10.13 -1.79
CA LEU A 93 -8.31 11.45 -2.14
C LEU A 93 -8.64 12.50 -1.08
N GLU A 94 -9.89 12.53 -0.59
CA GLU A 94 -10.31 13.49 0.44
C GLU A 94 -9.57 13.28 1.77
N ALA A 95 -9.31 12.02 2.16
CA ALA A 95 -8.57 11.69 3.37
C ALA A 95 -7.06 12.04 3.33
N THR A 96 -6.56 12.52 2.18
CA THR A 96 -5.16 12.91 1.98
C THR A 96 -4.96 14.41 1.79
N ARG A 97 -6.04 15.19 1.85
CA ARG A 97 -6.00 16.65 1.91
C ARG A 97 -5.76 17.11 3.34
#